data_AF-A0A530BZ30-F1
#
_entry.id   AF-A0A530BZ30-F1
#
_cell.length_a   1.000
_cell.length_b   1.000
_cell.length_c   1.000
_cell.angle_alpha   90.00
_cell.angle_beta   90.00
_cell.angle_gamma   90.00
#
_symmetry.space_group_name_H-M   'P 1'
#
loop_
_entity.id
_entity.type
_entity.pdbx_description
1 polymer ?
#
loop_
_entity_poly.entity_id
_entity_poly.type
_entity_poly.pdbx_seq_one_letter_code
_entity_poly.pdbx_strand_id
1 'polypeptide(L)'
;MAGEREHIREIEEVLSGARSVRDDIVVQSWLRCIDTHRLDPARPTEAYIVPDTQLREHREQSERLIAIARSGLETLFKQVAGQNYVLLLADAKGVTVDFLGDPLFMDQLRTAGLYLGSEWSESRTGTCGVGSCIVTGEAMTIHQTDHFDTTHTPLSCTAAPIFDTKGELTAVLDI
;
A
#
# COMPACT_ATOMS: atom_id res chain seq x y z
N MET A 1 14.59 -15.32 -5.46
CA MET A 1 15.05 -16.58 -6.13
C MET A 1 14.30 -16.78 -7.45
N ALA A 2 15.01 -16.83 -8.59
CA ALA A 2 14.49 -16.83 -9.97
C ALA A 2 13.46 -15.71 -10.30
N GLY A 3 12.21 -15.80 -9.84
CA GLY A 3 11.16 -14.81 -10.13
C GLY A 3 11.48 -13.40 -9.61
N GLU A 4 12.16 -13.30 -8.47
CA GLU A 4 12.67 -12.02 -7.95
C GLU A 4 13.65 -11.34 -8.92
N ARG A 5 14.55 -12.11 -9.54
CA ARG A 5 15.53 -11.57 -10.49
C ARG A 5 14.89 -11.19 -11.81
N GLU A 6 13.87 -11.94 -12.22
CA GLU A 6 13.07 -11.63 -13.40
C GLU A 6 12.28 -10.34 -13.21
N HIS A 7 11.67 -10.15 -12.02
CA HIS A 7 10.96 -8.92 -11.66
C HIS A 7 11.87 -7.68 -11.66
N ILE A 8 13.03 -7.77 -11.00
CA ILE A 8 14.02 -6.68 -11.01
C ILE A 8 14.43 -6.35 -12.44
N ARG A 9 14.68 -7.37 -13.25
CA ARG A 9 15.06 -7.19 -14.65
C ARG A 9 13.94 -6.54 -15.48
N GLU A 10 12.68 -6.90 -15.25
CA GLU A 10 11.54 -6.25 -15.91
C GLU A 10 11.51 -4.75 -15.59
N ILE A 11 11.68 -4.37 -14.32
CA ILE A 11 11.77 -2.97 -13.90
C ILE A 11 12.94 -2.26 -14.62
N GLU A 12 14.13 -2.85 -14.63
CA GLU A 12 15.31 -2.29 -15.32
C GLU A 12 15.08 -2.12 -16.84
N GLU A 13 14.43 -3.10 -17.49
CA GLU A 13 14.11 -3.04 -18.91
C GLU A 13 13.13 -1.89 -19.19
N VAL A 14 12.08 -1.72 -18.37
CA VAL A 14 11.15 -0.58 -18.47
C VAL A 14 11.87 0.75 -18.33
N LEU A 15 12.81 0.86 -17.39
CA LEU A 15 13.63 2.06 -17.22
C LEU A 15 14.53 2.37 -18.42
N SER A 16 15.01 1.33 -19.11
CA SER A 16 15.77 1.49 -20.35
C SER A 16 14.91 1.89 -21.55
N GLY A 17 13.60 2.08 -21.35
CA GLY A 17 12.64 2.48 -22.38
C GLY A 17 11.97 1.31 -23.10
N ALA A 18 12.09 0.08 -22.59
CA ALA A 18 11.36 -1.05 -23.12
C ALA A 18 9.85 -0.88 -22.90
N ARG A 19 9.05 -1.33 -23.86
CA ARG A 19 7.60 -1.32 -23.73
C ARG A 19 7.17 -2.44 -22.77
N SER A 20 6.42 -2.07 -21.73
CA SER A 20 5.80 -3.03 -20.83
C SER A 20 4.39 -3.42 -21.29
N VAL A 21 3.93 -4.59 -20.83
CA VAL A 21 2.52 -5.02 -20.90
C VAL A 21 1.73 -4.63 -19.65
N ARG A 22 2.40 -4.12 -18.62
CA ARG A 22 1.80 -3.58 -17.40
C ARG A 22 0.95 -2.36 -17.71
N ASP A 23 0.00 -2.08 -16.83
CA ASP A 23 -0.78 -0.85 -16.92
C ASP A 23 0.13 0.37 -16.80
N ASP A 24 -0.21 1.43 -17.54
CA ASP A 24 0.60 2.65 -17.59
C ASP A 24 0.82 3.24 -16.19
N ILE A 25 -0.17 3.13 -15.30
CA ILE A 25 -0.10 3.64 -13.92
C ILE A 25 1.00 2.95 -13.09
N VAL A 26 1.18 1.64 -13.29
CA VAL A 26 2.23 0.83 -12.63
C VAL A 26 3.59 1.25 -13.17
N VAL A 27 3.72 1.36 -14.50
CA VAL A 27 4.95 1.82 -15.14
C VAL A 27 5.36 3.22 -14.66
N GLN A 28 4.40 4.17 -14.62
CA GLN A 28 4.67 5.52 -14.12
C GLN A 28 5.09 5.51 -12.65
N SER A 29 4.51 4.62 -11.84
CA SER A 29 4.90 4.46 -10.44
C SER A 29 6.31 3.90 -10.29
N TRP A 30 6.70 2.87 -11.07
CA TRP A 30 8.08 2.35 -11.08
C TRP A 30 9.09 3.43 -11.45
N LEU A 31 8.78 4.24 -12.46
CA LEU A 31 9.63 5.37 -12.85
C LEU A 31 9.78 6.38 -11.71
N ARG A 32 8.69 6.76 -11.01
CA ARG A 32 8.77 7.63 -9.83
C ARG A 32 9.62 7.02 -8.71
N CYS A 33 9.46 5.73 -8.43
CA CYS A 33 10.22 5.01 -7.41
C CYS A 33 11.73 5.17 -7.62
N ILE A 34 12.20 5.12 -8.87
CA ILE A 34 13.65 5.21 -9.17
C ILE A 34 14.09 6.65 -9.40
N ASP A 35 13.38 7.42 -10.23
CA ASP A 35 13.81 8.76 -10.62
C ASP A 35 13.62 9.80 -9.52
N THR A 36 12.52 9.69 -8.77
CA THR A 36 12.17 10.65 -7.71
C THR A 36 12.58 10.15 -6.34
N HIS A 37 12.24 8.90 -6.00
CA HIS A 37 12.46 8.36 -4.66
C HIS A 37 13.81 7.66 -4.48
N ARG A 38 14.56 7.42 -5.57
CA ARG A 38 15.88 6.80 -5.55
C ARG A 38 15.90 5.42 -4.88
N LEU A 39 14.80 4.68 -5.01
CA LEU A 39 14.69 3.31 -4.54
C LEU A 39 15.47 2.37 -5.47
N ASP A 40 16.01 1.30 -4.88
CA ASP A 40 16.73 0.24 -5.59
C ASP A 40 15.84 -1.01 -5.60
N PRO A 41 15.35 -1.48 -6.77
CA PRO A 41 14.46 -2.65 -6.83
C PRO A 41 15.16 -3.94 -6.38
N ALA A 42 16.50 -3.97 -6.35
CA ALA A 42 17.28 -5.10 -5.86
C ALA A 42 17.53 -5.07 -4.34
N ARG A 43 17.04 -4.03 -3.64
CA ARG A 43 17.14 -3.90 -2.18
C ARG A 43 15.75 -3.86 -1.56
N PRO A 44 15.27 -5.00 -1.05
CA PRO A 44 14.05 -5.04 -0.26
C PRO A 44 14.11 -4.06 0.90
N THR A 45 13.00 -3.37 1.14
CA THR A 45 12.84 -2.44 2.24
C THR A 45 12.01 -3.12 3.32
N GLU A 46 12.49 -3.10 4.56
CA GLU A 46 11.69 -3.58 5.69
C GLU A 46 10.47 -2.69 5.90
N ALA A 47 9.36 -3.31 6.32
CA ALA A 47 8.16 -2.57 6.69
C ALA A 47 8.49 -1.53 7.76
N TYR A 48 8.16 -0.27 7.48
CA TYR A 48 8.34 0.81 8.42
C TYR A 48 7.05 1.07 9.17
N ILE A 49 7.06 0.76 10.46
CA ILE A 49 5.98 1.09 11.39
C ILE A 49 6.40 2.35 12.14
N VAL A 50 5.59 3.40 12.03
CA VAL A 50 5.86 4.67 12.71
C VAL A 50 5.91 4.46 14.25
N PRO A 51 6.71 5.24 14.99
CA PRO A 51 6.70 5.18 16.45
C PRO A 51 5.31 5.42 17.04
N ASP A 52 5.01 4.79 18.17
CA ASP A 52 3.69 4.86 18.82
C ASP A 52 3.19 6.30 19.05
N THR A 53 4.08 7.25 19.34
CA THR A 53 3.71 8.66 19.49
C THR A 53 3.20 9.26 18.18
N GLN A 54 3.84 8.98 17.06
CA GLN A 54 3.39 9.43 15.74
C GLN A 54 2.10 8.71 15.34
N LEU A 55 2.01 7.40 15.58
CA LEU A 55 0.78 6.64 15.30
C LEU A 55 -0.43 7.25 16.03
N ARG A 56 -0.25 7.66 17.29
CA ARG A 56 -1.31 8.36 18.04
C ARG A 56 -1.72 9.65 17.36
N GLU A 57 -0.77 10.48 16.91
CA GLU A 57 -1.07 11.72 16.19
C GLU A 57 -1.84 11.46 14.89
N HIS A 58 -1.43 10.46 14.10
CA HIS A 58 -2.13 10.07 12.87
C HIS A 58 -3.56 9.58 13.15
N ARG A 59 -3.75 8.77 14.20
CA ARG A 59 -5.08 8.29 14.62
C ARG A 59 -5.96 9.41 15.18
N GLU A 60 -5.39 10.34 15.95
CA GLU A 60 -6.12 11.51 16.47
C GLU A 60 -6.58 12.41 15.32
N GLN A 61 -5.73 12.66 14.33
CA GLN A 61 -6.09 13.42 13.12
C GLN A 61 -7.20 12.73 12.31
N SER A 62 -7.23 11.40 12.33
CA SER A 62 -8.19 10.57 11.59
C SER A 62 -9.40 10.12 12.42
N GLU A 63 -9.55 10.56 13.67
CA GLU A 63 -10.49 9.98 14.64
C GLU A 63 -11.93 9.96 14.11
N ARG A 64 -12.39 11.07 13.54
CA ARG A 64 -13.75 11.19 12.98
C ARG A 64 -13.96 10.24 11.80
N LEU A 65 -12.97 10.14 10.90
CA LEU A 65 -13.03 9.25 9.75
C LEU A 65 -13.11 7.80 10.22
N ILE A 66 -12.24 7.39 11.14
CA ILE A 66 -12.22 6.04 11.72
C ILE A 66 -13.58 5.71 12.33
N ALA A 67 -14.14 6.63 13.14
CA ALA A 67 -15.43 6.42 13.78
C ALA A 67 -16.58 6.24 12.76
N ILE A 68 -16.58 7.01 11.66
CA ILE A 68 -17.59 6.92 10.59
C ILE A 68 -17.40 5.64 9.77
N ALA A 69 -16.16 5.33 9.39
CA ALA A 69 -15.83 4.23 8.49
C ALA A 69 -16.03 2.86 9.14
N ARG A 70 -15.83 2.75 10.47
CA ARG A 70 -15.76 1.48 11.20
C ARG A 70 -16.85 0.47 10.84
N SER A 71 -18.12 0.86 10.88
CA SER A 71 -19.22 -0.05 10.57
C SER A 71 -19.19 -0.55 9.12
N GLY A 72 -18.78 0.31 8.18
CA GLY A 72 -18.58 -0.06 6.78
C GLY A 72 -17.41 -1.03 6.61
N LEU A 73 -16.27 -0.74 7.23
CA LEU A 73 -15.09 -1.60 7.19
C LEU A 73 -15.35 -2.98 7.80
N GLU A 74 -16.02 -3.04 8.96
CA GLU A 74 -16.42 -4.30 9.59
C GLU A 74 -17.40 -5.11 8.72
N THR A 75 -18.26 -4.43 7.95
CA THR A 75 -19.20 -5.08 7.04
C THR A 75 -18.48 -5.65 5.81
N LEU A 76 -17.56 -4.88 5.23
CA LEU A 76 -16.72 -5.32 4.11
C LEU A 76 -15.83 -6.49 4.54
N PHE A 77 -15.16 -6.38 5.69
CA PHE A 77 -14.27 -7.44 6.19
C PHE A 77 -15.01 -8.75 6.42
N LYS A 78 -16.27 -8.73 6.88
CA LYS A 78 -17.09 -9.96 7.00
C LYS A 78 -17.31 -10.69 5.69
N GLN A 79 -17.26 -10.01 4.54
CA GLN A 79 -17.41 -10.64 3.22
C GLN A 79 -16.14 -11.40 2.79
N VAL A 80 -14.97 -10.97 3.29
CA VAL A 80 -13.66 -11.54 2.95
C VAL A 80 -13.02 -12.34 4.09
N ALA A 81 -13.63 -12.34 5.27
CA ALA A 81 -13.14 -13.04 6.44
C ALA A 81 -12.94 -14.54 6.15
N GLY A 82 -11.81 -15.10 6.63
CA GLY A 82 -11.43 -16.49 6.40
C GLY A 82 -10.77 -16.76 5.04
N GLN A 83 -10.53 -15.72 4.22
CA GLN A 83 -9.87 -15.83 2.91
C GLN A 83 -8.48 -15.17 2.89
N ASN A 84 -7.85 -14.99 4.07
CA ASN A 84 -6.52 -14.37 4.23
C ASN A 84 -6.40 -12.92 3.72
N TYR A 85 -7.51 -12.18 3.61
CA TYR A 85 -7.50 -10.75 3.33
C TYR A 85 -7.21 -9.93 4.58
N VAL A 86 -6.62 -8.76 4.35
CA VAL A 86 -6.46 -7.71 5.36
C VAL A 86 -7.09 -6.46 4.79
N LEU A 87 -7.82 -5.73 5.62
CA LEU A 87 -8.31 -4.40 5.28
C LEU A 87 -7.45 -3.38 6.01
N LEU A 88 -6.93 -2.41 5.27
CA LEU A 88 -6.20 -1.25 5.82
C LEU A 88 -6.99 0.03 5.53
N LEU A 89 -7.09 0.89 6.54
CA LEU A 89 -7.45 2.28 6.37
C LEU A 89 -6.20 3.11 6.62
N ALA A 90 -5.60 3.64 5.55
CA ALA A 90 -4.47 4.54 5.62
C ALA A 90 -4.92 6.00 5.56
N ASP A 91 -4.25 6.90 6.28
CA ASP A 91 -4.51 8.33 6.16
C ASP A 91 -3.92 8.92 4.85
N ALA A 92 -4.15 10.21 4.61
CA ALA A 92 -3.64 10.90 3.43
C ALA A 92 -2.10 10.92 3.29
N LYS A 93 -1.35 10.54 4.34
CA LYS A 93 0.11 10.41 4.31
C LYS A 93 0.56 8.96 4.07
N GLY A 94 -0.38 8.03 3.93
CA GLY A 94 -0.11 6.62 3.70
C GLY A 94 0.18 5.84 4.99
N VAL A 95 -0.11 6.39 6.18
CA VAL A 95 0.06 5.66 7.44
C VAL A 95 -1.23 4.91 7.76
N THR A 96 -1.14 3.59 7.97
CA THR A 96 -2.28 2.78 8.41
C THR A 96 -2.77 3.25 9.78
N VAL A 97 -3.97 3.82 9.81
CA VAL A 97 -4.63 4.34 11.02
C VAL A 97 -5.72 3.42 11.55
N ASP A 98 -6.21 2.47 10.76
CA ASP A 98 -7.04 1.36 11.22
C ASP A 98 -6.78 0.11 10.38
N PHE A 99 -6.99 -1.07 10.95
CA PHE A 99 -6.81 -2.33 10.22
C PHE A 99 -7.76 -3.41 10.73
N LEU A 100 -8.14 -4.32 9.83
CA LEU A 100 -8.86 -5.54 10.15
C LEU A 100 -8.14 -6.71 9.47
N GLY A 101 -7.66 -7.65 10.26
CA GLY A 101 -6.97 -8.85 9.78
C GLY A 101 -7.26 -10.02 10.70
N ASP A 102 -6.86 -11.23 10.28
CA ASP A 102 -7.02 -12.43 11.11
C ASP A 102 -6.06 -12.39 12.31
N PRO A 103 -6.58 -12.43 13.57
CA PRO A 103 -5.77 -12.43 14.77
C PRO A 103 -4.72 -13.55 14.82
N LEU A 104 -4.96 -14.68 14.14
CA LEU A 104 -4.05 -15.83 14.11
C LEU A 104 -2.74 -15.53 13.37
N PHE A 105 -2.73 -14.55 12.47
CA PHE A 105 -1.58 -14.22 11.62
C PHE A 105 -0.95 -12.87 11.95
N MET A 106 -1.33 -12.25 13.07
CA MET A 106 -0.93 -10.89 13.46
C MET A 106 0.57 -10.60 13.39
N ASP A 107 1.42 -11.51 13.90
CA ASP A 107 2.86 -11.32 13.86
C ASP A 107 3.42 -11.36 12.42
N GLN A 108 2.84 -12.20 11.57
CA GLN A 108 3.21 -12.29 10.16
C GLN A 108 2.75 -11.04 9.41
N LEU A 109 1.52 -10.60 9.63
CA LEU A 109 0.96 -9.37 9.05
C LEU A 109 1.81 -8.17 9.45
N ARG A 110 2.19 -8.06 10.73
CA ARG A 110 3.06 -6.99 11.21
C ARG A 110 4.44 -7.02 10.55
N THR A 111 5.03 -8.19 10.38
CA THR A 111 6.32 -8.34 9.69
C THR A 111 6.23 -7.91 8.22
N ALA A 112 5.10 -8.19 7.57
CA ALA A 112 4.80 -7.78 6.20
C ALA A 112 4.29 -6.33 6.08
N GLY A 113 4.25 -5.56 7.16
CA GLY A 113 3.72 -4.19 7.16
C GLY A 113 2.20 -4.09 7.06
N LEU A 114 1.45 -5.19 7.02
CA LEU A 114 -0.02 -5.19 6.96
C LEU A 114 -0.63 -4.98 8.36
N TYR A 115 -0.22 -3.90 9.02
CA TYR A 115 -0.50 -3.63 10.42
C TYR A 115 -0.65 -2.13 10.71
N LEU A 116 -1.16 -1.83 11.89
CA LEU A 116 -1.34 -0.47 12.36
C LEU A 116 0.00 0.28 12.44
N GLY A 117 0.02 1.52 11.92
CA GLY A 117 1.19 2.39 11.89
C GLY A 117 2.16 2.15 10.74
N SER A 118 1.93 1.14 9.90
CA SER A 118 2.76 0.96 8.72
C SER A 118 2.59 2.11 7.73
N GLU A 119 3.71 2.61 7.21
CA GLU A 119 3.74 3.68 6.22
C GLU A 119 3.93 3.10 4.81
N TRP A 120 2.95 3.33 3.95
CA TRP A 120 2.86 2.80 2.59
C TRP A 120 3.05 3.86 1.50
N SER A 121 3.87 4.89 1.79
CA SER A 121 4.21 5.90 0.79
C SER A 121 5.06 5.29 -0.34
N GLU A 122 4.89 5.78 -1.58
CA GLU A 122 5.74 5.36 -2.71
C GLU A 122 7.22 5.63 -2.40
N SER A 123 7.52 6.71 -1.69
CA SER A 123 8.89 7.06 -1.29
C SER A 123 9.56 6.05 -0.38
N ARG A 124 8.80 5.14 0.21
CA ARG A 124 9.29 4.17 1.18
C ARG A 124 9.12 2.74 0.74
N THR A 125 7.92 2.39 0.31
CA THR A 125 7.55 1.01 -0.07
C THR A 125 7.67 0.76 -1.56
N GLY A 126 7.91 1.82 -2.34
CA GLY A 126 7.79 1.78 -3.79
C GLY A 126 6.34 1.65 -4.22
N THR A 127 6.14 1.08 -5.40
CA THR A 127 4.80 0.87 -5.97
C THR A 127 4.02 -0.12 -5.11
N CYS A 128 2.95 0.36 -4.50
CA CYS A 128 2.01 -0.40 -3.68
C CYS A 128 0.60 0.22 -3.83
N GLY A 129 -0.44 -0.49 -3.39
CA GLY A 129 -1.84 -0.04 -3.52
C GLY A 129 -2.06 1.35 -2.91
N VAL A 130 -1.74 1.51 -1.62
CA VAL A 130 -1.94 2.77 -0.88
C VAL A 130 -1.17 3.93 -1.49
N GLY A 131 0.14 3.79 -1.69
CA GLY A 131 0.99 4.86 -2.21
C GLY A 131 0.58 5.32 -3.61
N SER A 132 0.34 4.37 -4.51
CA SER A 132 -0.06 4.67 -5.89
C SER A 132 -1.45 5.32 -5.95
N CYS A 133 -2.37 4.88 -5.09
CA CYS A 133 -3.70 5.47 -4.93
C CYS A 133 -3.63 6.92 -4.42
N ILE A 134 -2.74 7.21 -3.46
CA ILE A 134 -2.50 8.59 -2.98
C ILE A 134 -1.99 9.49 -4.11
N VAL A 135 -1.03 9.00 -4.90
CA VAL A 135 -0.40 9.80 -5.97
C VAL A 135 -1.38 10.11 -7.10
N THR A 136 -2.25 9.15 -7.43
CA THR A 136 -3.14 9.25 -8.59
C THR A 136 -4.51 9.80 -8.24
N GLY A 137 -4.96 9.63 -6.99
CA GLY A 137 -6.32 9.95 -6.58
C GLY A 137 -7.37 9.05 -7.23
N GLU A 138 -6.98 7.88 -7.72
CA GLU A 138 -7.86 6.93 -8.42
C GLU A 138 -7.86 5.55 -7.75
N ALA A 139 -8.99 4.85 -7.85
CA ALA A 139 -9.09 3.47 -7.38
C ALA A 139 -8.34 2.53 -8.35
N MET A 140 -7.59 1.58 -7.79
CA MET A 140 -6.71 0.70 -8.58
C MET A 140 -6.41 -0.62 -7.89
N THR A 141 -5.83 -1.53 -8.66
CA THR A 141 -5.25 -2.76 -8.15
C THR A 141 -3.76 -2.78 -8.48
N ILE A 142 -2.93 -3.09 -7.48
CA ILE A 142 -1.52 -3.43 -7.65
C ILE A 142 -1.40 -4.92 -7.40
N HIS A 143 -1.23 -5.69 -8.47
CA HIS A 143 -1.29 -7.15 -8.44
C HIS A 143 0.11 -7.76 -8.46
N GLN A 144 0.48 -8.45 -7.39
CA GLN A 144 1.70 -9.27 -7.33
C GLN A 144 2.95 -8.49 -7.76
N THR A 145 3.52 -8.87 -8.92
CA THR A 145 4.71 -8.26 -9.53
C THR A 145 4.44 -6.89 -10.13
N ASP A 146 3.29 -6.27 -9.90
CA ASP A 146 3.15 -4.81 -10.04
C ASP A 146 3.85 -4.07 -8.89
N HIS A 147 3.98 -4.71 -7.73
CA HIS A 147 4.71 -4.13 -6.60
C HIS A 147 6.16 -3.89 -6.97
N PHE A 148 6.69 -2.74 -6.57
CA PHE A 148 8.10 -2.44 -6.81
C PHE A 148 9.01 -3.30 -5.93
N ASP A 149 8.69 -3.40 -4.63
CA ASP A 149 9.43 -4.22 -3.69
C ASP A 149 9.05 -5.71 -3.83
N THR A 150 10.07 -6.55 -4.02
CA THR A 150 9.90 -7.99 -4.24
C THR A 150 9.25 -8.70 -3.06
N THR A 151 9.36 -8.16 -1.85
CA THR A 151 8.75 -8.70 -0.62
C THR A 151 7.23 -8.60 -0.62
N HIS A 152 6.65 -7.68 -1.39
CA HIS A 152 5.21 -7.50 -1.52
C HIS A 152 4.61 -8.22 -2.74
N THR A 153 5.42 -8.88 -3.57
CA THR A 153 4.93 -9.61 -4.75
C THR A 153 4.01 -10.81 -4.46
N PRO A 154 3.95 -11.39 -3.24
CA PRO A 154 2.88 -12.32 -2.87
C PRO A 154 1.50 -11.66 -2.69
N LEU A 155 1.43 -10.34 -2.58
CA LEU A 155 0.21 -9.58 -2.28
C LEU A 155 -0.52 -9.14 -3.54
N SER A 156 -1.80 -8.86 -3.41
CA SER A 156 -2.61 -8.16 -4.42
C SER A 156 -3.47 -7.16 -3.69
N CYS A 157 -3.16 -5.89 -3.86
CA CYS A 157 -3.80 -4.78 -3.14
C CYS A 157 -4.83 -4.14 -4.05
N THR A 158 -6.06 -3.96 -3.57
CA THR A 158 -7.07 -3.12 -4.24
C THR A 158 -7.37 -1.91 -3.39
N ALA A 159 -6.92 -0.75 -3.85
CA ALA A 159 -6.97 0.50 -3.11
C ALA A 159 -8.01 1.45 -3.72
N ALA A 160 -8.71 2.19 -2.86
CA ALA A 160 -9.66 3.23 -3.25
C ALA A 160 -9.47 4.50 -2.40
N PRO A 161 -9.42 5.68 -3.02
CA PRO A 161 -9.24 6.94 -2.30
C PRO A 161 -10.55 7.37 -1.63
N ILE A 162 -10.43 8.01 -0.47
CA ILE A 162 -11.53 8.61 0.27
C ILE A 162 -11.27 10.12 0.34
N PHE A 163 -12.25 10.91 -0.10
CA PHE A 163 -12.18 12.37 -0.14
C PHE A 163 -13.11 12.98 0.91
N ASP A 164 -12.70 14.14 1.44
CA ASP A 164 -13.55 14.95 2.30
C ASP A 164 -14.60 15.75 1.50
N THR A 165 -15.39 16.57 2.20
CA THR A 165 -16.46 17.37 1.57
C THR A 165 -15.94 18.51 0.69
N LYS A 166 -14.64 18.80 0.71
CA LYS A 166 -13.97 19.77 -0.17
C LYS A 166 -13.29 19.10 -1.36
N GLY A 167 -13.29 17.77 -1.42
CA GLY A 167 -12.59 17.00 -2.44
C GLY A 167 -11.10 16.79 -2.14
N GLU A 168 -10.65 17.05 -0.90
CA GLU A 168 -9.28 16.77 -0.48
C GLU A 168 -9.17 15.30 -0.08
N LEU A 169 -8.10 14.62 -0.53
CA LEU A 169 -7.83 13.24 -0.13
C LEU A 169 -7.61 13.17 1.37
N THR A 170 -8.42 12.37 2.07
CA THR A 170 -8.30 12.21 3.53
C THR A 170 -7.79 10.84 3.94
N ALA A 171 -7.98 9.81 3.09
CA ALA A 171 -7.57 8.45 3.39
C ALA A 171 -7.58 7.57 2.13
N VAL A 172 -7.03 6.38 2.28
CA VAL A 172 -7.13 5.27 1.33
C VAL A 172 -7.64 4.03 2.06
N LEU A 173 -8.64 3.39 1.46
CA LEU A 173 -9.06 2.04 1.83
C LEU A 173 -8.30 1.05 0.95
N ASP A 174 -7.64 0.06 1.53
CA ASP A 174 -6.91 -0.99 0.82
C ASP A 174 -7.33 -2.38 1.33
N ILE A 175 -7.38 -3.36 0.43
CA ILE A 175 -7.79 -4.76 0.71
C ILE A 175 -6.93 -5.76 -0.06
#